data_AF-A0AAU4STG9-F1
#
_entry.id   AF-A0AAU4STG9-F1
#
_cell.length_a   1.000
_cell.length_b   1.000
_cell.length_c   1.000
_cell.angle_alpha   90.00
_cell.angle_beta   90.00
_cell.angle_gamma   90.00
#
_symmetry.space_group_name_H-M   'P 1'
#
loop_
_entity.id
_entity.type
_entity.pdbx_description
1 polymer ?
#
loop_
_entity_poly.entity_id
_entity_poly.type
_entity_poly.pdbx_seq_one_letter_code
_entity_poly.pdbx_strand_id
1 'polypeptide(L)'
;MYVPALCLAAADGLRKGPAEHTGALPAAEIVELDFAGASTVGALLRDGVEWRLGHAVHLSRPTPDWPDGRHVVTADPGPVRGHASRTRHQGAGATVTWAG
;
A
#
# COMPACT_ATOMS: atom_id res chain seq x y z
N MET A 1 -3.71 5.50 -9.00
CA MET A 1 -3.47 5.13 -7.59
C MET A 1 -3.15 3.65 -7.57
N TYR A 2 -2.06 3.25 -6.90
CA TYR A 2 -1.67 1.86 -6.82
C TYR A 2 -2.29 1.17 -5.61
N VAL A 3 -2.84 -0.01 -5.81
CA VAL A 3 -3.45 -0.85 -4.78
C VAL A 3 -2.60 -2.11 -4.64
N PRO A 4 -1.92 -2.33 -3.50
CA PRO A 4 -1.21 -3.56 -3.26
C PRO A 4 -2.18 -4.74 -3.24
N ALA A 5 -1.90 -5.81 -4.00
CA ALA A 5 -2.77 -6.97 -4.10
C ALA A 5 -3.16 -7.57 -2.73
N LEU A 6 -2.22 -7.63 -1.78
CA LEU A 6 -2.47 -8.15 -0.43
C LEU A 6 -3.39 -7.26 0.40
N CYS A 7 -3.32 -5.93 0.23
CA CYS A 7 -4.23 -5.01 0.93
C CYS A 7 -5.65 -5.17 0.40
N LEU A 8 -5.82 -5.34 -0.92
CA LEU A 8 -7.13 -5.59 -1.51
C LEU A 8 -7.73 -6.91 -1.03
N ALA A 9 -6.93 -7.98 -1.04
CA ALA A 9 -7.34 -9.29 -0.54
C ALA A 9 -7.72 -9.24 0.95
N ALA A 10 -6.93 -8.55 1.77
CA ALA A 10 -7.24 -8.38 3.20
C ALA A 10 -8.53 -7.57 3.40
N ALA A 11 -8.74 -6.50 2.62
CA ALA A 11 -9.96 -5.69 2.70
C ALA A 11 -11.21 -6.47 2.31
N ASP A 12 -11.13 -7.26 1.23
CA ASP A 12 -12.26 -8.06 0.74
C ASP A 12 -12.59 -9.24 1.69
N GLY A 13 -11.58 -9.78 2.37
CA GLY A 13 -11.77 -10.78 3.43
C GLY A 13 -12.43 -10.23 4.70
N LEU A 14 -12.33 -8.93 4.98
CA LEU A 14 -12.98 -8.29 6.14
C LEU A 14 -14.44 -7.89 5.85
N ARG A 15 -14.74 -7.52 4.61
CA ARG A 15 -16.09 -7.23 4.14
C ARG A 15 -16.16 -7.46 2.64
N LYS A 16 -17.25 -8.03 2.14
CA LYS A 16 -17.48 -8.17 0.70
C LYS A 16 -17.56 -6.80 0.02
N GLY A 17 -16.94 -6.63 -1.15
CA GLY A 17 -17.14 -5.46 -2.03
C GLY A 17 -15.93 -4.53 -2.27
N PRO A 18 -14.88 -4.46 -1.42
CA PRO A 18 -13.68 -3.69 -1.72
C PRO A 18 -13.00 -4.08 -3.03
N ALA A 19 -12.96 -5.37 -3.39
CA ALA A 19 -12.40 -5.82 -4.67
C ALA A 19 -13.20 -5.26 -5.86
N GLU A 20 -14.52 -5.41 -5.82
CA GLU A 20 -15.43 -4.92 -6.86
C GLU A 20 -15.38 -3.40 -7.00
N HIS A 21 -15.43 -2.68 -5.87
CA HIS A 21 -15.34 -1.22 -5.87
C HIS A 21 -14.00 -0.73 -6.41
N THR A 22 -12.90 -1.38 -6.04
CA THR A 22 -11.56 -1.01 -6.53
C THR A 22 -11.42 -1.28 -8.02
N GLY A 23 -11.93 -2.43 -8.50
CA GLY A 23 -11.91 -2.77 -9.93
C GLY A 23 -12.76 -1.84 -10.80
N ALA A 24 -13.76 -1.16 -10.21
CA ALA A 24 -14.57 -0.16 -10.91
C ALA A 24 -13.89 1.20 -11.08
N LEU A 25 -12.74 1.45 -10.41
CA LEU A 25 -12.02 2.72 -10.49
C LEU A 25 -11.12 2.76 -11.74
N PRO A 26 -11.34 3.67 -12.70
CA PRO A 26 -10.55 3.73 -13.94
C PRO A 26 -9.05 4.04 -13.73
N ALA A 27 -8.71 4.64 -12.59
CA ALA A 27 -7.35 5.06 -12.25
C ALA A 27 -6.70 4.17 -11.19
N ALA A 28 -7.35 3.08 -10.76
CA ALA A 28 -6.77 2.14 -9.82
C ALA A 28 -6.00 1.06 -10.56
N GLU A 29 -4.77 0.82 -10.14
CA GLU A 29 -3.94 -0.26 -10.67
C GLU A 29 -3.58 -1.20 -9.52
N ILE A 30 -3.90 -2.49 -9.67
CA ILE A 30 -3.41 -3.51 -8.75
C ILE A 30 -1.95 -3.75 -9.08
N VAL A 31 -1.07 -3.56 -8.10
CA VAL A 31 0.34 -3.86 -8.27
C VAL A 31 0.59 -5.31 -7.91
N GLU A 32 1.21 -6.01 -8.84
CA GLU A 32 1.63 -7.40 -8.66
C GLU A 32 2.85 -7.50 -7.75
N LEU A 33 2.89 -8.59 -6.98
CA LEU A 33 4.06 -8.95 -6.19
C LEU A 33 4.87 -9.96 -6.99
N ASP A 34 5.90 -9.49 -7.69
CA ASP A 34 6.84 -10.37 -8.37
C ASP A 34 7.68 -11.18 -7.36
N PHE A 35 8.58 -12.03 -7.87
CA PHE A 35 9.42 -12.86 -7.01
C PHE A 35 10.32 -12.05 -6.06
N ALA A 36 10.87 -10.93 -6.53
CA ALA A 36 11.74 -10.08 -5.73
C ALA A 36 10.95 -9.36 -4.63
N GLY A 37 9.75 -8.89 -4.96
CA GLY A 37 8.78 -8.36 -4.02
C GLY A 37 8.39 -9.40 -2.98
N ALA A 38 8.03 -10.61 -3.39
CA ALA A 38 7.64 -11.69 -2.48
C ALA A 38 8.78 -12.07 -1.53
N SER A 39 10.01 -12.15 -2.04
CA SER A 39 11.21 -12.41 -1.24
C SER A 39 11.47 -11.29 -0.22
N THR A 40 11.30 -10.04 -0.63
CA THR A 40 11.45 -8.86 0.23
C THR A 40 10.39 -8.83 1.33
N VAL A 41 9.13 -9.09 0.96
CA VAL A 41 8.02 -9.21 1.92
C VAL A 41 8.34 -10.33 2.91
N GLY A 42 8.78 -11.50 2.45
CA GLY A 42 9.17 -12.61 3.33
C GLY A 42 10.27 -12.25 4.33
N ALA A 43 11.23 -11.39 3.95
CA ALA A 43 12.22 -10.85 4.88
C ALA A 43 11.58 -9.93 5.92
N LEU A 44 10.72 -9.00 5.48
CA LEU A 44 9.98 -8.11 6.38
C LEU A 44 9.14 -8.87 7.41
N LEU A 45 8.52 -9.98 7.02
CA LEU A 45 7.74 -10.82 7.94
C LEU A 45 8.63 -11.44 9.02
N ARG A 46 9.83 -11.89 8.67
CA ARG A 46 10.82 -12.41 9.64
C ARG A 46 11.28 -11.31 10.61
N ASP A 47 11.30 -10.06 10.15
CA ASP A 47 11.63 -8.89 10.96
C ASP A 47 10.43 -8.34 11.76
N GLY A 48 9.30 -9.05 11.75
CA GLY A 48 8.12 -8.74 12.56
C GLY A 48 7.11 -7.77 11.92
N VAL A 49 7.27 -7.41 10.65
CA VAL A 49 6.26 -6.62 9.92
C VAL A 49 5.01 -7.46 9.71
N GLU A 50 3.85 -6.86 10.01
CA GLU A 50 2.55 -7.51 9.83
C GLU A 50 2.29 -7.81 8.34
N TRP A 51 1.79 -9.01 8.04
CA TRP A 51 1.77 -9.51 6.66
C TRP A 51 0.90 -8.68 5.71
N ARG A 52 -0.17 -8.04 6.20
CA ARG A 52 -1.06 -7.19 5.40
C ARG A 52 -0.36 -5.90 4.98
N LEU A 53 0.73 -5.53 5.65
CA LEU A 53 1.50 -4.32 5.38
C LEU A 53 2.71 -4.58 4.49
N GLY A 54 3.23 -5.81 4.45
CA GLY A 54 4.49 -6.13 3.78
C GLY A 54 4.55 -5.64 2.32
N HIS A 55 3.48 -5.82 1.56
CA HIS A 55 3.42 -5.36 0.16
C HIS A 55 3.40 -3.83 0.06
N ALA A 56 2.59 -3.15 0.87
CA ALA A 56 2.56 -1.68 0.89
C ALA A 56 3.92 -1.09 1.30
N VAL A 57 4.57 -1.69 2.30
CA VAL A 57 5.93 -1.32 2.73
C VAL A 57 6.92 -1.53 1.59
N HIS A 58 6.90 -2.68 0.92
CA HIS A 58 7.78 -2.95 -0.21
C HIS A 58 7.63 -1.90 -1.31
N LEU A 59 6.40 -1.58 -1.72
CA LEU A 59 6.12 -0.61 -2.78
C LEU A 59 6.46 0.82 -2.39
N SER A 60 6.40 1.15 -1.10
CA SER A 60 6.71 2.49 -0.62
C SER A 60 8.21 2.80 -0.58
N ARG A 61 9.08 1.82 -0.81
CA ARG A 61 10.52 2.05 -0.82
C ARG A 61 10.94 2.86 -2.05
N PRO A 62 11.98 3.71 -1.93
CA PRO A 62 12.59 4.37 -3.06
C PRO A 62 12.99 3.40 -4.18
N THR A 63 12.71 3.80 -5.43
CA THR A 63 13.19 3.15 -6.65
C THR A 63 13.70 4.20 -7.62
N PRO A 64 14.40 3.84 -8.72
CA PRO A 64 14.83 4.82 -9.72
C PRO A 64 13.68 5.64 -10.32
N ASP A 65 12.52 5.00 -10.55
CA ASP A 65 11.32 5.68 -11.06
C ASP A 65 10.61 6.50 -9.98
N TRP A 66 10.84 6.19 -8.70
CA TRP A 66 10.20 6.80 -7.54
C TRP A 66 11.26 7.06 -6.46
N PRO A 67 12.15 8.06 -6.63
CA PRO A 67 13.29 8.29 -5.73
C PRO A 67 12.85 8.64 -4.30
N ASP A 68 11.66 9.22 -4.13
CA ASP A 68 11.05 9.47 -2.83
C ASP A 68 10.20 8.29 -2.31
N GLY A 69 10.14 7.19 -3.05
CA GLY A 69 9.24 6.05 -2.81
C GLY A 69 7.77 6.36 -3.17
N ARG A 70 6.95 5.30 -3.23
CA ARG A 70 5.52 5.46 -3.54
C ARG A 70 4.70 5.79 -2.30
N HIS A 71 3.71 6.66 -2.48
CA HIS A 71 2.77 6.99 -1.40
C HIS A 71 1.82 5.84 -1.08
N VAL A 72 1.65 5.57 0.22
CA VAL A 72 0.66 4.63 0.74
C VAL A 72 -0.48 5.42 1.35
N VAL A 73 -1.69 5.15 0.88
CA VAL A 73 -2.93 5.66 1.49
C VAL A 73 -3.52 4.57 2.36
N THR A 74 -3.71 4.87 3.64
CA THR A 74 -4.22 3.92 4.63
C THR A 74 -5.11 4.66 5.64
N ALA A 75 -6.14 3.98 6.13
CA ALA A 75 -6.99 4.47 7.21
C ALA A 75 -6.30 4.36 8.60
N ASP A 76 -5.29 3.49 8.72
CA ASP A 76 -4.45 3.37 9.91
C ASP A 76 -2.97 3.56 9.52
N PRO A 77 -2.40 4.75 9.74
CA PRO A 77 -1.03 5.04 9.37
C PRO A 77 0.01 4.57 10.39
N GLY A 78 -0.39 4.24 11.62
CA GLY A 78 0.54 3.87 12.71
C GLY A 78 1.49 2.74 12.30
N PRO A 79 0.97 1.62 11.80
CA PRO A 79 1.77 0.45 11.44
C PRO A 79 2.72 0.64 10.23
N VAL A 80 2.50 1.65 9.38
CA VAL A 80 3.29 1.87 8.14
C VAL A 80 4.30 3.01 8.28
N ARG A 81 4.15 3.87 9.30
CA ARG A 81 4.90 5.13 9.48
C ARG A 81 6.42 4.92 9.63
N GLY A 82 6.86 3.78 10.17
CA GLY A 82 8.28 3.45 10.31
C GLY A 82 8.91 2.84 9.06
N HIS A 83 8.12 2.57 8.02
CA HIS A 83 8.50 1.74 6.89
C HIS A 83 8.24 2.37 5.52
N ALA A 84 7.33 3.33 5.45
CA ALA A 84 7.03 4.09 4.23
C ALA A 84 7.71 5.46 4.24
N SER A 85 8.28 5.85 3.10
CA SER A 85 8.67 7.23 2.87
C SER A 85 7.40 8.06 2.67
N ARG A 86 6.97 8.75 3.75
CA ARG A 86 5.88 9.75 3.77
C ARG A 86 4.46 9.16 3.65
N THR A 87 3.87 8.83 4.81
CA THR A 87 2.45 8.54 4.96
C THR A 87 1.64 9.84 5.13
N ARG A 88 0.66 10.10 4.26
CA ARG A 88 -0.30 11.21 4.46
C ARG A 88 -1.55 10.67 5.15
N HIS A 89 -1.87 11.19 6.34
CA HIS A 89 -3.13 10.92 7.02
C HIS A 89 -4.25 11.72 6.34
N GLN A 90 -5.36 11.08 5.99
CA GLN A 90 -6.60 11.81 5.71
C GLN A 90 -7.80 11.06 6.27
N GLY A 91 -8.42 11.65 7.28
CA GLY A 91 -9.69 11.19 7.85
C GLY A 91 -10.85 11.43 6.90
N ALA A 92 -11.91 10.62 7.09
CA ALA A 92 -13.22 10.59 6.43
C ALA A 92 -13.52 11.75 5.47
N GLY A 93 -13.37 11.50 4.16
CA GLY A 93 -13.63 12.49 3.09
C GLY A 93 -12.33 12.99 2.47
N ALA A 94 -11.80 12.24 1.50
CA ALA A 94 -10.45 12.49 1.01
C ALA A 94 -10.38 13.49 -0.15
N THR A 95 -10.07 14.76 0.15
CA THR A 95 -9.39 15.67 -0.80
C THR A 95 -7.97 15.94 -0.30
N VAL A 96 -6.97 15.34 -0.94
CA VAL A 96 -5.54 15.56 -0.66
C VAL A 96 -4.95 16.53 -1.67
N THR A 97 -4.47 17.69 -1.20
CA THR A 97 -3.68 18.66 -1.97
C THR A 97 -2.39 18.98 -1.19
N TRP A 98 -1.22 19.05 -1.84
CA TRP A 98 -0.58 20.34 -2.15
C TRP A 98 0.82 20.28 -2.78
N ALA A 99 1.04 21.35 -3.55
CA ALA A 99 2.19 21.71 -4.36
C ALA A 99 3.47 22.02 -3.57
N GLY A 100 4.56 21.84 -4.31
CA GLY A 100 5.86 22.47 -4.17
C GLY A 100 6.58 22.22 -5.48
#